data_AF-A0A3C0J488-F1
#
_entry.id   AF-A0A3C0J488-F1
#
_cell.length_a   1.000
_cell.length_b   1.000
_cell.length_c   1.000
_cell.angle_alpha   90.00
_cell.angle_beta   90.00
_cell.angle_gamma   90.00
#
_symmetry.space_group_name_H-M   'P 1'
#
loop_
_entity.id
_entity.type
_entity.pdbx_description
1 polymer ?
#
loop_
_entity_poly.entity_id
_entity_poly.type
_entity_poly.pdbx_seq_one_letter_code
_entity_poly.pdbx_strand_id
1 'polypeptide(L)'
;MEISKLKKKLTEAGFIRYDTEIGNVDVYMRKGHCLGIVDVDASYFNCMQAADYISGIKAMFGTEYVTLLVFTSELSRMREELGDMYGYWLYDRIGKRLVIYEDQPQDLPEVEKMFEDDTFDADTRPYHTSDAGVKARVMKARLSRYSVVNFALIAANIIVYIIVASGGNTYNGFYLATKGGLVAKYVIDYKEYYRLFTSMFLHAGVQHLASNMIMLLFVGDTIERIVGHVRYAIIYLAGGLFASVGTLLYYRTYDMYACCIGASGAIFAVMGALIYILICNRGRTEGFSIVRIILFVAYAIYSGLTTQGTCNAAHIAGLLGGLLITAICYRKKGNTQ
;
A
#
# COMPACT_ATOMS: atom_id res chain seq x y z
N MET A 1 -13.36 -20.84 29.57
CA MET A 1 -11.93 -20.62 29.86
C MET A 1 -11.74 -19.27 30.54
N GLU A 2 -11.24 -19.25 31.77
CA GLU A 2 -10.73 -18.02 32.39
C GLU A 2 -9.30 -17.74 31.89
N ILE A 3 -8.93 -16.46 31.77
CA ILE A 3 -7.58 -16.07 31.30
C ILE A 3 -6.49 -16.62 32.23
N SER A 4 -6.70 -16.60 33.55
CA SER A 4 -5.79 -17.18 34.54
C SER A 4 -5.49 -18.66 34.25
N LYS A 5 -6.53 -19.44 33.92
CA LYS A 5 -6.44 -20.87 33.57
C LYS A 5 -5.71 -21.07 32.23
N LEU A 6 -6.00 -20.24 31.22
CA LEU A 6 -5.30 -20.28 29.94
C LEU A 6 -3.80 -19.99 30.11
N LYS A 7 -3.45 -18.95 30.85
CA LYS A 7 -2.05 -18.57 31.13
C LYS A 7 -1.29 -19.73 31.77
N LYS A 8 -1.91 -20.47 32.68
CA LYS A 8 -1.34 -21.68 33.27
C LYS A 8 -1.11 -22.78 32.24
N LYS A 9 -2.14 -23.11 31.43
CA LYS A 9 -2.03 -24.11 30.35
C LYS A 9 -0.92 -23.76 29.35
N LEU A 10 -0.75 -22.48 29.01
CA LEU A 10 0.31 -22.00 28.10
C LEU A 10 1.70 -22.24 28.68
N THR A 11 1.93 -21.88 29.93
CA THR A 11 3.21 -22.12 30.60
C THR A 11 3.52 -23.62 30.70
N GLU A 12 2.54 -24.45 31.05
CA GLU A 12 2.67 -25.92 31.09
C GLU A 12 2.98 -26.52 29.71
N ALA A 13 2.43 -25.93 28.64
CA ALA A 13 2.76 -26.29 27.28
C ALA A 13 4.13 -25.74 26.81
N GLY A 14 4.87 -25.00 27.64
CA GLY A 14 6.20 -24.47 27.32
C GLY A 14 6.20 -23.19 26.50
N PHE A 15 5.12 -22.40 26.56
CA PHE A 15 5.17 -21.00 26.13
C PHE A 15 5.91 -20.16 27.16
N ILE A 16 6.78 -19.28 26.69
CA ILE A 16 7.51 -18.33 27.54
C ILE A 16 6.73 -17.03 27.54
N ARG A 17 6.35 -16.54 28.73
CA ARG A 17 5.73 -15.23 28.89
C ARG A 17 6.82 -14.15 28.81
N TYR A 18 6.52 -13.08 28.09
CA TYR A 18 7.35 -11.88 28.03
C TYR A 18 6.58 -10.70 28.62
N ASP A 19 7.24 -9.97 29.51
CA ASP A 19 6.73 -8.69 29.97
C ASP A 19 6.98 -7.65 28.87
N THR A 20 5.91 -7.05 28.36
CA THR A 20 5.98 -6.07 27.28
C THR A 20 5.30 -4.78 27.71
N GLU A 21 5.85 -3.63 27.28
CA GLU A 21 5.20 -2.33 27.44
C GLU A 21 4.15 -2.05 26.33
N ILE A 22 3.80 -3.06 25.54
CA ILE A 22 2.86 -2.95 24.41
C ILE A 22 1.42 -2.98 24.95
N GLY A 23 0.98 -1.85 25.49
CA GLY A 23 -0.40 -1.69 25.99
C GLY A 23 -0.79 -2.75 27.02
N ASN A 24 -2.06 -3.16 26.99
CA ASN A 24 -2.61 -4.20 27.88
C ASN A 24 -2.60 -5.59 27.20
N VAL A 25 -1.48 -5.97 26.58
CA VAL A 25 -1.32 -7.29 25.93
C VAL A 25 -0.33 -8.15 26.69
N ASP A 26 -0.76 -9.36 27.06
CA ASP A 26 0.16 -10.38 27.55
C ASP A 26 0.73 -11.17 26.38
N VAL A 27 2.06 -11.20 26.22
CA VAL A 27 2.70 -11.88 25.11
C VAL A 27 3.34 -13.18 25.56
N TYR A 28 3.02 -14.26 24.84
CA TYR A 28 3.57 -15.60 25.01
C TYR A 28 4.27 -16.01 23.72
N MET A 29 5.44 -16.62 23.80
CA MET A 29 6.16 -17.09 22.61
C MET A 29 6.57 -18.55 22.75
N ARG A 30 6.48 -19.26 21.63
CA ARG A 30 6.98 -20.63 21.51
C ARG A 30 7.39 -20.92 20.06
N LYS A 31 8.59 -21.47 19.86
CA LYS A 31 9.11 -21.87 18.53
C LYS A 31 8.99 -20.77 17.44
N GLY A 32 9.15 -19.50 17.81
CA GLY A 32 9.05 -18.37 16.88
C GLY A 32 7.64 -17.84 16.61
N HIS A 33 6.60 -18.48 17.15
CA HIS A 33 5.23 -17.96 17.12
C HIS A 33 4.94 -17.18 18.40
N CYS A 34 4.36 -15.99 18.25
CA CYS A 34 3.90 -15.16 19.35
C CYS A 34 2.37 -15.19 19.44
N LEU A 35 1.86 -15.45 20.63
CA LEU A 35 0.47 -15.32 21.02
C LEU A 35 0.33 -14.09 21.91
N GLY A 36 -0.34 -13.04 21.41
CA GLY A 36 -0.76 -11.92 22.23
C GLY A 36 -2.14 -12.20 22.81
N ILE A 37 -2.35 -11.99 24.11
CA ILE A 37 -3.64 -12.19 24.78
C ILE A 37 -4.15 -10.86 25.27
N VAL A 38 -5.39 -10.53 24.89
CA VAL A 38 -6.03 -9.25 25.22
C VAL A 38 -7.42 -9.50 25.76
N ASP A 39 -7.76 -8.81 26.83
CA ASP A 39 -9.09 -8.82 27.44
C ASP A 39 -9.73 -7.45 27.34
N VAL A 40 -10.74 -7.32 26.49
CA VAL A 40 -11.28 -6.03 26.08
C VAL A 40 -12.77 -6.08 25.78
N ASP A 41 -13.43 -4.97 26.06
CA ASP A 41 -14.78 -4.69 25.60
C ASP A 41 -14.73 -4.11 24.18
N ALA A 42 -15.68 -4.51 23.32
CA ALA A 42 -15.72 -4.08 21.92
C ALA A 42 -15.87 -2.56 21.76
N SER A 43 -16.40 -1.87 22.78
CA SER A 43 -16.55 -0.42 22.78
C SER A 43 -15.21 0.34 22.89
N TYR A 44 -14.13 -0.34 23.33
CA TYR A 44 -12.82 0.27 23.58
C TYR A 44 -11.68 -0.38 22.79
N PHE A 45 -12.02 -1.32 21.90
CA PHE A 45 -11.04 -2.08 21.12
C PHE A 45 -11.46 -2.22 19.66
N ASN A 46 -10.62 -1.72 18.76
CA ASN A 46 -10.88 -1.70 17.32
C ASN A 46 -9.71 -2.29 16.51
N CYS A 47 -9.91 -2.41 15.18
CA CYS A 47 -8.89 -2.90 14.26
C CYS A 47 -7.56 -2.16 14.31
N MET A 48 -7.54 -0.85 14.57
CA MET A 48 -6.30 -0.08 14.62
C MET A 48 -5.47 -0.44 15.85
N GLN A 49 -6.10 -0.54 17.02
CA GLN A 49 -5.42 -0.98 18.24
C GLN A 49 -4.90 -2.42 18.11
N ALA A 50 -5.69 -3.32 17.53
CA ALA A 50 -5.25 -4.68 17.30
C ALA A 50 -4.07 -4.76 16.31
N ALA A 51 -4.09 -3.96 15.24
CA ALA A 51 -2.98 -3.85 14.30
C ALA A 51 -1.71 -3.28 14.94
N ASP A 52 -1.84 -2.28 15.82
CA ASP A 52 -0.74 -1.70 16.59
C ASP A 52 -0.11 -2.76 17.51
N TYR A 53 -0.93 -3.57 18.18
CA TYR A 53 -0.45 -4.66 19.03
C TYR A 53 0.30 -5.73 18.23
N ILE A 54 -0.29 -6.19 17.12
CA ILE A 54 0.36 -7.18 16.25
C ILE A 54 1.69 -6.62 15.73
N SER A 55 1.69 -5.40 15.19
CA SER A 55 2.88 -4.77 14.63
C SER A 55 3.97 -4.52 15.68
N GLY A 56 3.57 -4.10 16.89
CA GLY A 56 4.49 -3.93 18.02
C GLY A 56 5.15 -5.24 18.43
N ILE A 57 4.37 -6.34 18.52
CA ILE A 57 4.91 -7.68 18.83
C ILE A 57 5.85 -8.14 17.72
N LYS A 58 5.47 -7.99 16.45
CA LYS A 58 6.33 -8.34 15.30
C LYS A 58 7.67 -7.62 15.36
N ALA A 59 7.65 -6.31 15.61
CA ALA A 59 8.86 -5.48 15.71
C ALA A 59 9.73 -5.88 16.90
N MET A 60 9.12 -6.16 18.06
CA MET A 60 9.84 -6.51 19.29
C MET A 60 10.54 -7.87 19.20
N PHE A 61 9.87 -8.87 18.61
CA PHE A 61 10.37 -10.25 18.56
C PHE A 61 10.98 -10.64 17.22
N GLY A 62 10.93 -9.77 16.20
CA GLY A 62 11.49 -10.03 14.87
C GLY A 62 10.80 -11.21 14.16
N THR A 63 9.52 -11.43 14.40
CA THR A 63 8.74 -12.54 13.82
C THR A 63 7.55 -12.03 13.01
N GLU A 64 7.17 -12.78 11.98
CA GLU A 64 5.94 -12.54 11.21
C GLU A 64 4.74 -13.34 11.76
N TYR A 65 5.01 -14.33 12.62
CA TYR A 65 4.02 -15.26 13.16
C TYR A 65 3.47 -14.73 14.48
N VAL A 66 2.48 -13.86 14.38
CA VAL A 66 1.80 -13.26 15.54
C VAL A 66 0.31 -13.50 15.41
N THR A 67 -0.27 -14.08 16.47
CA THR A 67 -1.70 -14.29 16.61
C THR A 67 -2.19 -13.59 17.88
N LEU A 68 -3.18 -12.71 17.75
CA LEU A 68 -3.79 -11.97 18.83
C LEU A 68 -5.10 -12.66 19.26
N LEU A 69 -5.10 -13.28 20.43
CA LEU A 69 -6.30 -13.87 21.02
C LEU A 69 -7.05 -12.81 21.83
N VAL A 70 -8.22 -12.41 21.34
CA VAL A 70 -9.07 -11.37 21.93
C VAL A 70 -10.24 -12.01 22.66
N PHE A 71 -10.32 -11.80 23.97
CA PHE A 71 -11.46 -12.18 24.78
C PHE A 71 -12.53 -11.10 24.69
N THR A 72 -13.77 -11.47 24.36
CA THR A 72 -14.88 -10.53 24.22
C THR A 72 -16.22 -11.13 24.63
N SER A 73 -17.13 -10.29 25.13
CA SER A 73 -18.53 -10.65 25.36
C SER A 73 -19.45 -10.22 24.20
N GLU A 74 -18.96 -9.44 23.24
CA GLU A 74 -19.72 -8.89 22.11
C GLU A 74 -19.17 -9.44 20.78
N LEU A 75 -19.26 -10.75 20.56
CA LEU A 75 -18.61 -11.45 19.44
C LEU A 75 -18.91 -10.80 18.06
N SER A 76 -20.19 -10.54 17.77
CA SER A 76 -20.61 -9.98 16.46
C SER A 76 -20.03 -8.60 16.22
N ARG A 77 -20.07 -7.72 17.23
CA ARG A 77 -19.53 -6.37 17.16
C ARG A 77 -18.01 -6.38 17.05
N MET A 78 -17.34 -7.25 17.82
CA MET A 78 -15.89 -7.41 17.73
C MET A 78 -15.45 -7.91 16.34
N ARG A 79 -16.21 -8.82 15.71
CA ARG A 79 -15.93 -9.22 14.32
C ARG A 79 -16.14 -8.07 13.34
N GLU A 80 -17.14 -7.22 13.54
CA GLU A 80 -17.36 -6.04 12.71
C GLU A 80 -16.21 -5.03 12.84
N GLU A 81 -15.77 -4.76 14.06
CA GLU A 81 -14.67 -3.82 14.36
C GLU A 81 -13.31 -4.29 13.85
N LEU A 82 -13.00 -5.58 13.99
CA LEU A 82 -11.74 -6.16 13.50
C LEU A 82 -11.77 -6.44 11.99
N GLY A 83 -12.96 -6.65 11.43
CA GLY A 83 -13.18 -6.82 10.00
C GLY A 83 -12.30 -7.91 9.36
N ASP A 84 -11.66 -7.57 8.25
CA ASP A 84 -10.80 -8.46 7.47
C ASP A 84 -9.34 -8.50 7.96
N MET A 85 -9.06 -8.02 9.18
CA MET A 85 -7.71 -8.05 9.75
C MET A 85 -7.22 -9.51 9.86
N TYR A 86 -5.93 -9.73 9.59
CA TYR A 86 -5.30 -11.04 9.73
C TYR A 86 -4.46 -11.09 11.00
N GLY A 87 -4.52 -12.22 11.70
CA GLY A 87 -3.66 -12.46 12.86
C GLY A 87 -4.40 -12.35 14.18
N TYR A 88 -5.70 -12.65 14.22
CA TYR A 88 -6.45 -12.64 15.46
C TYR A 88 -7.41 -13.82 15.60
N TRP A 89 -7.63 -14.26 16.82
CA TRP A 89 -8.67 -15.22 17.22
C TRP A 89 -9.61 -14.56 18.21
N LEU A 90 -10.87 -14.97 18.24
CA LEU A 90 -11.84 -14.47 19.22
C LEU A 90 -12.20 -15.56 20.21
N TYR A 91 -12.20 -15.23 21.50
CA TYR A 91 -12.83 -16.04 22.52
C TYR A 91 -14.12 -15.36 22.97
N ASP A 92 -15.26 -15.98 22.64
CA ASP A 92 -16.58 -15.55 23.05
C ASP A 92 -16.82 -15.96 24.51
N ARG A 93 -16.87 -14.97 25.41
CA ARG A 93 -17.09 -15.18 26.84
C ARG A 93 -18.49 -15.66 27.16
N ILE A 94 -19.49 -15.25 26.38
CA ILE A 94 -20.89 -15.64 26.59
C ILE A 94 -21.08 -17.08 26.12
N GLY A 95 -20.67 -17.37 24.88
CA GLY A 95 -20.72 -18.71 24.30
C GLY A 95 -19.65 -19.66 24.84
N LYS A 96 -18.70 -19.16 25.64
CA LYS A 96 -17.56 -19.88 26.23
C LYS A 96 -16.71 -20.66 25.21
N ARG A 97 -16.63 -20.17 23.98
CA ARG A 97 -16.01 -20.88 22.85
C ARG A 97 -14.93 -20.05 22.16
N LEU A 98 -13.94 -20.75 21.60
CA LEU A 98 -12.97 -20.16 20.69
C LEU A 98 -13.56 -20.10 19.28
N VAL A 99 -13.39 -18.97 18.61
CA VAL A 99 -13.86 -18.71 17.24
C VAL A 99 -12.65 -18.33 16.40
N ILE A 100 -12.26 -19.23 15.50
CA ILE A 100 -11.22 -19.02 14.49
C ILE A 100 -11.91 -19.00 13.14
N TYR A 101 -11.92 -17.84 12.49
CA TYR A 101 -12.45 -17.71 11.14
C TYR A 101 -11.48 -18.35 10.13
N GLU A 102 -11.99 -18.82 8.99
CA GLU A 102 -11.17 -19.50 7.97
C GLU A 102 -10.01 -18.64 7.43
N ASP A 103 -10.16 -17.32 7.52
CA ASP A 103 -9.17 -16.35 7.06
C ASP A 103 -8.05 -16.08 8.06
N GLN A 104 -8.15 -16.61 9.28
CA GLN A 104 -7.20 -16.40 10.37
C GLN A 104 -6.08 -17.45 10.40
N PRO A 105 -4.93 -17.14 11.02
CA PRO A 105 -3.85 -18.10 11.15
C PRO A 105 -4.31 -19.36 11.91
N GLN A 106 -3.84 -20.53 11.48
CA GLN A 106 -4.05 -21.83 12.14
C GLN A 106 -2.71 -22.41 12.60
N ASP A 107 -1.81 -21.53 13.02
CA ASP A 107 -0.40 -21.82 13.26
C ASP A 107 -0.11 -22.25 14.70
N LEU A 108 -1.10 -22.20 15.59
CA LEU A 108 -1.01 -22.57 17.01
C LEU A 108 -2.02 -23.67 17.39
N PRO A 109 -2.00 -24.86 16.76
CA PRO A 109 -2.97 -25.92 17.01
C PRO A 109 -2.93 -26.43 18.47
N GLU A 110 -1.78 -26.34 19.15
CA GLU A 110 -1.71 -26.64 20.58
C GLU A 110 -2.52 -25.69 21.45
N VAL A 111 -2.65 -24.41 21.04
CA VAL A 111 -3.42 -23.41 21.78
C VAL A 111 -4.90 -23.64 21.54
N GLU A 112 -5.31 -23.97 20.32
CA GLU A 112 -6.69 -24.35 19.99
C GLU A 112 -7.18 -25.51 20.88
N LYS A 113 -6.38 -26.57 21.00
CA LYS A 113 -6.68 -27.72 21.86
C LYS A 113 -6.87 -27.36 23.34
N MET A 114 -6.26 -26.27 23.82
CA MET A 114 -6.46 -25.85 25.21
C MET A 114 -7.90 -25.46 25.52
N PHE A 115 -8.67 -25.06 24.49
CA PHE A 115 -10.07 -24.66 24.61
C PHE A 115 -11.05 -25.83 24.39
N GLU A 116 -10.59 -26.97 23.87
CA GLU A 116 -11.43 -28.16 23.63
C GLU A 116 -11.95 -28.79 24.94
N ASP A 117 -11.19 -28.70 26.04
CA ASP A 117 -11.60 -29.27 27.34
C ASP A 117 -12.70 -28.48 28.06
N ASP A 118 -12.95 -27.22 27.66
CA ASP A 118 -13.86 -26.29 28.33
C ASP A 118 -15.08 -25.98 27.45
N THR A 119 -15.83 -26.97 26.96
CA THR A 119 -17.32 -26.93 26.79
C THR A 119 -17.90 -28.21 26.18
N PHE A 120 -18.78 -28.85 26.96
CA PHE A 120 -19.91 -29.67 26.51
C PHE A 120 -20.76 -28.86 25.52
N ASP A 121 -20.69 -29.18 24.22
CA ASP A 121 -21.83 -29.40 23.32
C ASP A 121 -21.27 -29.65 21.92
N ALA A 122 -21.77 -30.68 21.22
CA ALA A 122 -21.28 -31.08 19.90
C ALA A 122 -21.51 -30.01 18.80
N ASP A 123 -22.26 -28.95 19.11
CA ASP A 123 -22.59 -27.82 18.23
C ASP A 123 -21.56 -26.66 18.28
N THR A 124 -20.51 -26.75 19.09
CA THR A 124 -19.48 -25.69 19.24
C THR A 124 -18.22 -25.91 18.41
N ARG A 125 -18.24 -26.78 17.40
CA ARG A 125 -17.13 -26.87 16.44
C ARG A 125 -16.81 -25.48 15.87
N PRO A 126 -15.52 -25.14 15.64
CA PRO A 126 -15.15 -23.89 14.99
C PRO A 126 -16.00 -23.70 13.73
N TYR A 127 -16.76 -22.61 13.69
CA TYR A 127 -17.64 -22.29 12.57
C TYR A 127 -16.76 -21.89 11.38
N HIS A 128 -16.34 -22.89 10.60
CA HIS A 128 -15.65 -22.70 9.32
C HIS A 128 -16.68 -22.24 8.29
N THR A 129 -16.76 -20.93 8.05
CA THR A 129 -17.67 -20.38 7.04
C THR A 129 -17.02 -20.51 5.67
N SER A 130 -17.43 -21.50 4.89
CA SER A 130 -17.00 -21.70 3.50
C SER A 130 -17.61 -20.67 2.52
N ASP A 131 -17.78 -19.42 2.96
CA ASP A 131 -18.35 -18.38 2.13
C ASP A 131 -17.32 -17.96 1.06
N ALA A 132 -17.57 -18.38 -0.18
CA ALA A 132 -16.76 -18.02 -1.34
C ALA A 132 -16.61 -16.48 -1.49
N GLY A 133 -17.59 -15.71 -1.00
CA GLY A 133 -17.51 -14.26 -0.91
C GLY A 133 -16.43 -13.76 0.05
N VAL A 134 -16.23 -14.46 1.18
CA VAL A 134 -15.17 -14.17 2.15
C VAL A 134 -13.81 -14.55 1.59
N LYS A 135 -13.65 -15.73 0.96
CA LYS A 135 -12.39 -16.09 0.28
C LYS A 135 -11.98 -15.08 -0.79
N ALA A 136 -12.94 -14.59 -1.58
CA ALA A 136 -12.69 -13.55 -2.56
C ALA A 136 -12.29 -12.21 -1.90
N ARG A 137 -12.92 -11.83 -0.78
CA ARG A 137 -12.57 -10.62 -0.01
C ARG A 137 -11.19 -10.74 0.65
N VAL A 138 -10.84 -11.89 1.19
CA VAL A 138 -9.55 -12.20 1.83
C VAL A 138 -8.43 -12.27 0.81
N MET A 139 -8.66 -12.94 -0.33
CA MET A 139 -7.73 -12.93 -1.47
C MET A 139 -7.53 -11.50 -1.98
N LYS A 140 -8.60 -10.71 -2.10
CA LYS A 140 -8.54 -9.29 -2.46
C LYS A 140 -7.80 -8.45 -1.43
N ALA A 141 -7.97 -8.70 -0.14
CA ALA A 141 -7.26 -8.03 0.95
C ALA A 141 -5.76 -8.42 1.02
N ARG A 142 -5.44 -9.69 0.71
CA ARG A 142 -4.05 -10.16 0.57
C ARG A 142 -3.38 -9.57 -0.66
N LEU A 143 -4.06 -9.55 -1.81
CA LEU A 143 -3.56 -8.92 -3.03
C LEU A 143 -3.42 -7.41 -2.88
N SER A 144 -4.32 -6.74 -2.14
CA SER A 144 -4.20 -5.30 -1.88
C SER A 144 -3.03 -4.92 -0.98
N ARG A 145 -2.36 -5.89 -0.34
CA ARG A 145 -1.10 -5.65 0.38
C ARG A 145 0.12 -5.60 -0.54
N TYR A 146 0.02 -6.14 -1.76
CA TYR A 146 1.09 -6.13 -2.75
C TYR A 146 0.81 -5.08 -3.83
N SER A 147 1.80 -4.26 -4.16
CA SER A 147 1.64 -3.22 -5.18
C SER A 147 1.87 -3.76 -6.59
N VAL A 148 1.00 -4.69 -6.99
CA VAL A 148 1.13 -5.47 -8.24
C VAL A 148 1.15 -4.56 -9.46
N VAL A 149 0.34 -3.50 -9.48
CA VAL A 149 0.29 -2.57 -10.61
C VAL A 149 1.57 -1.75 -10.69
N ASN A 150 2.08 -1.26 -9.57
CA ASN A 150 3.34 -0.52 -9.50
C ASN A 150 4.51 -1.38 -9.98
N PHE A 151 4.60 -2.64 -9.52
CA PHE A 151 5.62 -3.56 -10.02
C PHE A 151 5.49 -3.85 -11.51
N ALA A 152 4.25 -4.00 -12.02
CA ALA A 152 4.02 -4.15 -13.45
C ALA A 152 4.46 -2.91 -14.25
N LEU A 153 4.20 -1.71 -13.74
CA LEU A 153 4.66 -0.45 -14.35
C LEU A 153 6.19 -0.33 -14.33
N ILE A 154 6.83 -0.69 -13.22
CA ILE A 154 8.30 -0.74 -13.11
C ILE A 154 8.87 -1.69 -14.15
N ALA A 155 8.33 -2.92 -14.23
CA ALA A 155 8.76 -3.91 -15.21
C ALA A 155 8.57 -3.42 -16.64
N ALA A 156 7.43 -2.79 -16.95
CA ALA A 156 7.16 -2.21 -18.27
C ALA A 156 8.20 -1.14 -18.65
N ASN A 157 8.53 -0.23 -17.72
CA ASN A 157 9.56 0.80 -17.95
C ASN A 157 10.95 0.19 -18.20
N ILE A 158 11.33 -0.83 -17.43
CA ILE A 158 12.60 -1.53 -17.60
C ILE A 158 12.66 -2.25 -18.95
N ILE A 159 11.60 -2.98 -19.32
CA ILE A 159 11.51 -3.71 -20.59
C ILE A 159 11.61 -2.73 -21.77
N VAL A 160 10.82 -1.65 -21.74
CA VAL A 160 10.86 -0.61 -22.79
C VAL A 160 12.25 0.01 -22.90
N TYR A 161 12.89 0.31 -21.77
CA TYR A 161 14.26 0.83 -21.76
C TYR A 161 15.25 -0.15 -22.39
N ILE A 162 15.21 -1.43 -22.05
CA ILE A 162 16.11 -2.45 -22.62
C ILE A 162 15.93 -2.54 -24.14
N ILE A 163 14.68 -2.60 -24.60
CA ILE A 163 14.36 -2.65 -26.03
C ILE A 163 14.93 -1.42 -26.75
N VAL A 164 14.69 -0.22 -26.21
CA VAL A 164 15.15 1.03 -26.82
C VAL A 164 16.67 1.19 -26.75
N ALA A 165 17.31 0.79 -25.64
CA ALA A 165 18.76 0.86 -25.47
C ALA A 165 19.51 -0.12 -26.39
N SER A 166 18.91 -1.28 -26.69
CA SER A 166 19.50 -2.24 -27.63
C SER A 166 19.62 -1.72 -29.07
N GLY A 167 18.79 -0.72 -29.43
CA GLY A 167 18.74 -0.16 -30.79
C GLY A 167 19.55 1.12 -31.01
N GLY A 168 20.17 1.71 -29.97
CA GLY A 168 20.89 2.97 -30.12
C GLY A 168 21.14 3.76 -28.83
N ASN A 169 21.70 4.97 -28.97
CA ASN A 169 22.12 5.79 -27.84
C ASN A 169 20.93 6.52 -27.17
N THR A 170 20.52 6.05 -25.99
CA THR A 170 19.42 6.64 -25.19
C THR A 170 19.71 8.04 -24.65
N TYR A 171 20.97 8.52 -24.68
CA TYR A 171 21.30 9.89 -24.30
C TYR A 171 21.04 10.88 -25.45
N ASN A 172 20.78 10.39 -26.67
CA ASN A 172 20.47 11.23 -27.81
C ASN A 172 18.96 11.52 -27.89
N GLY A 173 18.58 12.78 -27.68
CA GLY A 173 17.18 13.23 -27.74
C GLY A 173 16.53 13.02 -29.11
N PHE A 174 17.27 13.11 -30.22
CA PHE A 174 16.74 12.80 -31.55
C PHE A 174 16.44 11.32 -31.69
N TYR A 175 17.33 10.45 -31.21
CA TYR A 175 17.08 9.01 -31.19
C TYR A 175 15.80 8.69 -30.39
N LEU A 176 15.67 9.23 -29.18
CA LEU A 176 14.45 9.06 -28.38
C LEU A 176 13.19 9.63 -29.05
N ALA A 177 13.31 10.74 -29.78
CA ALA A 177 12.21 11.27 -30.58
C ALA A 177 11.79 10.27 -31.68
N THR A 178 12.72 9.57 -32.34
CA THR A 178 12.35 8.51 -33.32
C THR A 178 11.64 7.31 -32.66
N LYS A 179 11.81 7.11 -31.36
CA LYS A 179 11.19 6.00 -30.60
C LYS A 179 9.88 6.35 -29.92
N GLY A 180 9.33 7.53 -30.19
CA GLY A 180 8.04 7.97 -29.62
C GLY A 180 8.16 8.93 -28.45
N GLY A 181 9.30 9.61 -28.29
CA GLY A 181 9.45 10.72 -27.35
C GLY A 181 8.52 11.88 -27.70
N LEU A 182 8.12 12.65 -26.69
CA LEU A 182 7.16 13.74 -26.85
C LEU A 182 7.86 14.96 -27.43
N VAL A 183 7.54 15.28 -28.68
CA VAL A 183 7.94 16.52 -29.36
C VAL A 183 6.68 17.26 -29.77
N ALA A 184 6.49 18.48 -29.27
CA ALA A 184 5.24 19.22 -29.43
C ALA A 184 4.83 19.39 -30.91
N LYS A 185 5.81 19.73 -31.75
CA LYS A 185 5.61 19.85 -33.20
C LYS A 185 5.10 18.55 -33.83
N TYR A 186 5.65 17.41 -33.42
CA TYR A 186 5.24 16.12 -33.99
C TYR A 186 3.81 15.73 -33.61
N VAL A 187 3.40 16.05 -32.40
CA VAL A 187 2.02 15.82 -31.96
C VAL A 187 1.04 16.73 -32.68
N ILE A 188 1.36 18.02 -32.82
CA ILE A 188 0.42 19.02 -33.34
C ILE A 188 0.35 19.00 -34.87
N ASP A 189 1.50 19.02 -35.53
CA ASP A 189 1.59 19.18 -36.98
C ASP A 189 1.40 17.84 -37.69
N TYR A 190 2.01 16.76 -37.16
CA TYR A 190 1.96 15.42 -37.76
C TYR A 190 0.95 14.46 -37.09
N LYS A 191 0.18 14.94 -36.11
CA LYS A 191 -0.90 14.17 -35.45
C LYS A 191 -0.44 12.89 -34.75
N GLU A 192 0.83 12.86 -34.31
CA GLU A 192 1.43 11.70 -33.64
C GLU A 192 1.04 11.62 -32.15
N TYR A 193 -0.28 11.55 -31.88
CA TYR A 193 -0.86 11.59 -30.53
C TYR A 193 -0.40 10.47 -29.61
N TYR A 194 0.02 9.33 -30.17
CA TYR A 194 0.57 8.20 -29.40
C TYR A 194 1.77 8.62 -28.53
N ARG A 195 2.50 9.68 -28.94
CA ARG A 195 3.64 10.23 -28.20
C ARG A 195 3.27 10.74 -26.82
N LEU A 196 2.03 11.15 -26.59
CA LEU A 196 1.55 11.55 -25.26
C LEU A 196 1.61 10.40 -24.26
N PHE A 197 1.44 9.17 -24.73
CA PHE A 197 1.48 7.96 -23.92
C PHE A 197 2.86 7.30 -23.95
N THR A 198 3.46 7.12 -25.13
CA THR A 198 4.74 6.40 -25.26
C THR A 198 5.90 7.12 -24.57
N SER A 199 5.88 8.46 -24.54
CA SER A 199 6.93 9.24 -23.86
C SER A 199 7.05 8.92 -22.37
N MET A 200 5.97 8.45 -21.74
CA MET A 200 5.95 8.09 -20.32
C MET A 200 6.87 6.91 -19.99
N PHE A 201 7.21 6.08 -20.97
CA PHE A 201 8.01 4.86 -20.76
C PHE A 201 9.45 4.95 -21.29
N LEU A 202 9.78 6.03 -22.00
CA LEU A 202 11.11 6.26 -22.55
C LEU A 202 12.03 6.92 -21.52
N HIS A 203 13.29 6.50 -21.43
CA HIS A 203 14.25 7.03 -20.46
C HIS A 203 15.59 7.40 -21.11
N ALA A 204 16.19 8.48 -20.62
CA ALA A 204 17.48 8.99 -21.11
C ALA A 204 18.61 8.42 -20.24
N GLY A 205 19.13 7.26 -20.65
CA GLY A 205 20.19 6.56 -19.92
C GLY A 205 19.74 5.90 -18.63
N VAL A 206 20.64 5.11 -18.04
CA VAL A 206 20.30 4.20 -16.93
C VAL A 206 20.03 4.97 -15.64
N GLN A 207 20.71 6.10 -15.42
CA GLN A 207 20.53 6.91 -14.21
C GLN A 207 19.13 7.53 -14.15
N HIS A 208 18.61 7.99 -15.30
CA HIS A 208 17.27 8.53 -15.39
C HIS A 208 16.22 7.42 -15.17
N LEU A 209 16.44 6.22 -15.72
CA LEU A 209 15.56 5.08 -15.42
C LEU A 209 15.59 4.73 -13.93
N ALA A 210 16.78 4.54 -13.35
CA ALA A 210 16.96 4.10 -11.97
C ALA A 210 16.29 5.06 -10.98
N SER A 211 16.45 6.37 -11.16
CA SER A 211 15.82 7.36 -10.27
C SER A 211 14.29 7.29 -10.32
N ASN A 212 13.69 7.12 -11.51
CA ASN A 212 12.24 6.95 -11.62
C ASN A 212 11.76 5.64 -10.99
N MET A 213 12.50 4.53 -11.18
CA MET A 213 12.09 3.24 -10.62
C MET A 213 12.20 3.22 -9.09
N ILE A 214 13.25 3.82 -8.53
CA ILE A 214 13.37 4.03 -7.08
C ILE A 214 12.16 4.81 -6.54
N MET A 215 11.78 5.90 -7.24
CA MET A 215 10.60 6.67 -6.84
C MET A 215 9.31 5.88 -6.89
N LEU A 216 9.12 5.04 -7.90
CA LEU A 216 7.97 4.13 -7.97
C LEU A 216 7.99 3.07 -6.88
N LEU A 217 9.16 2.50 -6.55
CA LEU A 217 9.28 1.51 -5.48
C LEU A 217 8.85 2.07 -4.12
N PHE A 218 9.17 3.33 -3.80
CA PHE A 218 8.82 3.91 -2.51
C PHE A 218 7.44 4.58 -2.50
N VAL A 219 7.20 5.47 -3.46
CA VAL A 219 5.97 6.28 -3.49
C VAL A 219 4.83 5.53 -4.16
N GLY A 220 5.12 4.85 -5.27
CA GLY A 220 4.13 4.07 -6.01
C GLY A 220 3.55 2.94 -5.16
N ASP A 221 4.40 2.18 -4.47
CA ASP A 221 3.97 1.11 -3.55
C ASP A 221 3.05 1.63 -2.45
N THR A 222 3.46 2.73 -1.81
CA THR A 222 2.66 3.36 -0.75
C THR A 222 1.29 3.78 -1.26
N ILE A 223 1.24 4.50 -2.39
CA ILE A 223 -0.03 5.03 -2.89
C ILE A 223 -0.94 3.91 -3.36
N GLU A 224 -0.41 2.88 -4.05
CA GLU A 224 -1.21 1.74 -4.48
C GLU A 224 -1.90 1.03 -3.31
N ARG A 225 -1.19 0.84 -2.19
CA ARG A 225 -1.78 0.27 -0.96
C ARG A 225 -2.86 1.16 -0.35
N ILE A 226 -2.71 2.49 -0.43
CA ILE A 226 -3.69 3.44 0.14
C ILE A 226 -4.95 3.53 -0.73
N VAL A 227 -4.81 3.69 -2.05
CA VAL A 227 -5.96 3.97 -2.93
C VAL A 227 -6.51 2.72 -3.63
N GLY A 228 -5.76 1.62 -3.62
CA GLY A 228 -6.05 0.38 -4.33
C GLY A 228 -5.61 0.39 -5.80
N HIS A 229 -5.40 -0.81 -6.36
CA HIS A 229 -4.84 -1.05 -7.70
C HIS A 229 -5.45 -0.20 -8.82
N VAL A 230 -6.78 -0.17 -8.93
CA VAL A 230 -7.49 0.50 -10.04
C VAL A 230 -7.31 2.02 -9.97
N ARG A 231 -7.45 2.61 -8.79
CA ARG A 231 -7.29 4.06 -8.62
C ARG A 231 -5.84 4.47 -8.82
N TYR A 232 -4.89 3.67 -8.35
CA TYR A 232 -3.48 3.89 -8.59
C TYR A 232 -3.14 3.87 -10.09
N ALA A 233 -3.64 2.88 -10.83
CA ALA A 233 -3.48 2.80 -12.28
C ALA A 233 -4.02 4.06 -12.98
N ILE A 234 -5.21 4.53 -12.58
CA ILE A 234 -5.81 5.76 -13.12
C ILE A 234 -4.95 6.98 -12.79
N ILE A 235 -4.52 7.15 -11.53
CA ILE A 235 -3.68 8.27 -11.10
C ILE A 235 -2.38 8.30 -11.90
N TYR A 236 -1.72 7.16 -12.06
CA TYR A 236 -0.46 7.08 -12.79
C TYR A 236 -0.66 7.34 -14.29
N LEU A 237 -1.56 6.61 -14.95
CA LEU A 237 -1.72 6.67 -16.40
C LEU A 237 -2.40 7.98 -16.85
N ALA A 238 -3.52 8.35 -16.25
CA ALA A 238 -4.22 9.58 -16.60
C ALA A 238 -3.44 10.82 -16.12
N GLY A 239 -2.79 10.75 -14.97
CA GLY A 239 -1.92 11.82 -14.49
C GLY A 239 -0.68 12.01 -15.37
N GLY A 240 -0.09 10.92 -15.88
CA GLY A 240 0.97 10.96 -16.89
C GLY A 240 0.52 11.57 -18.21
N LEU A 241 -0.67 11.22 -18.70
CA LEU A 241 -1.26 11.87 -19.88
C LEU A 241 -1.52 13.35 -19.64
N PHE A 242 -2.00 13.73 -18.45
CA PHE A 242 -2.19 15.13 -18.06
C PHE A 242 -0.84 15.89 -18.05
N ALA A 243 0.23 15.25 -17.57
CA ALA A 243 1.59 15.78 -17.64
C ALA A 243 2.07 15.98 -19.09
N SER A 244 1.82 15.01 -19.97
CA SER A 244 2.15 15.09 -21.40
C SER A 244 1.38 16.21 -22.10
N VAL A 245 0.09 16.39 -21.80
CA VAL A 245 -0.73 17.47 -22.34
C VAL A 245 -0.26 18.84 -21.83
N GLY A 246 0.03 18.96 -20.53
CA GLY A 246 0.58 20.21 -19.98
C GLY A 246 1.94 20.57 -20.61
N THR A 247 2.77 19.57 -20.85
CA THR A 247 4.04 19.73 -21.58
C THR A 247 3.80 20.19 -23.01
N LEU A 248 2.87 19.55 -23.72
CA LEU A 248 2.50 19.92 -25.09
C LEU A 248 2.07 21.38 -25.20
N LEU A 249 1.18 21.82 -24.30
CA LEU A 249 0.66 23.19 -24.29
C LEU A 249 1.77 24.20 -23.98
N TYR A 250 2.62 23.92 -22.99
CA TYR A 250 3.74 24.79 -22.64
C TYR A 250 4.72 24.94 -23.80
N TYR A 251 5.20 23.82 -24.36
CA TYR A 251 6.21 23.84 -25.42
C TYR A 251 5.66 24.45 -26.71
N ARG A 252 4.36 24.28 -27.00
CA ARG A 252 3.72 24.97 -28.12
C ARG A 252 3.65 26.48 -27.91
N THR A 253 3.29 26.92 -26.71
CA THR A 253 3.12 28.34 -26.39
C THR A 253 4.42 29.12 -26.50
N TYR A 254 5.53 28.50 -26.12
CA TYR A 254 6.86 29.13 -26.13
C TYR A 254 7.74 28.71 -27.32
N ASP A 255 7.16 28.06 -28.34
CA ASP A 255 7.84 27.54 -29.54
C ASP A 255 9.15 26.77 -29.24
N MET A 256 9.11 25.93 -28.20
CA MET A 256 10.27 25.18 -27.73
C MET A 256 10.40 23.85 -28.47
N TYR A 257 11.60 23.56 -28.94
CA TYR A 257 11.94 22.32 -29.64
C TYR A 257 12.77 21.42 -28.73
N ALA A 258 12.10 20.56 -27.95
CA ALA A 258 12.77 19.51 -27.20
C ALA A 258 11.97 18.20 -27.21
N CYS A 259 12.69 17.10 -27.00
CA CYS A 259 12.11 15.78 -26.79
C CYS A 259 11.94 15.52 -25.29
N CYS A 260 10.70 15.52 -24.81
CA CYS A 260 10.36 15.18 -23.43
C CYS A 260 10.06 13.68 -23.30
N ILE A 261 10.60 13.07 -22.25
CA ILE A 261 10.52 11.63 -21.98
C ILE A 261 10.58 11.37 -20.47
N GLY A 262 10.11 10.19 -20.05
CA GLY A 262 10.30 9.66 -18.72
C GLY A 262 8.98 9.48 -17.96
N ALA A 263 9.01 8.55 -17.01
CA ALA A 263 7.90 8.28 -16.11
C ALA A 263 7.65 9.41 -15.10
N SER A 264 8.56 10.39 -15.01
CA SER A 264 8.56 11.42 -13.97
C SER A 264 7.27 12.23 -13.94
N GLY A 265 6.66 12.59 -15.08
CA GLY A 265 5.36 13.27 -15.09
C GLY A 265 4.26 12.48 -14.37
N ALA A 266 4.19 11.17 -14.59
CA ALA A 266 3.26 10.27 -13.91
C ALA A 266 3.62 10.08 -12.42
N ILE A 267 4.91 10.00 -12.08
CA ILE A 267 5.36 9.96 -10.68
C ILE A 267 4.97 11.23 -9.95
N PHE A 268 5.10 12.40 -10.57
CA PHE A 268 4.62 13.66 -10.00
C PHE A 268 3.11 13.65 -9.79
N ALA A 269 2.33 12.99 -10.66
CA ALA A 269 0.91 12.77 -10.40
C ALA A 269 0.66 11.87 -9.18
N VAL A 270 1.43 10.80 -9.01
CA VAL A 270 1.39 9.98 -7.79
C VAL A 270 1.77 10.80 -6.54
N MET A 271 2.74 11.70 -6.64
CA MET A 271 3.07 12.63 -5.55
C MET A 271 1.95 13.63 -5.27
N GLY A 272 1.26 14.11 -6.30
CA GLY A 272 0.08 14.97 -6.15
C GLY A 272 -1.05 14.24 -5.43
N ALA A 273 -1.25 12.96 -5.75
CA ALA A 273 -2.18 12.10 -5.03
C ALA A 273 -1.82 11.96 -3.55
N LEU A 274 -0.53 11.73 -3.25
CA LEU A 274 -0.03 11.63 -1.88
C LEU A 274 -0.29 12.92 -1.09
N ILE A 275 -0.04 14.08 -1.68
CA ILE A 275 -0.32 15.38 -1.06
C ILE A 275 -1.83 15.52 -0.77
N TYR A 276 -2.70 15.18 -1.73
CA TYR A 276 -4.16 15.25 -1.53
C TYR A 276 -4.61 14.37 -0.35
N ILE A 277 -4.11 13.13 -0.30
CA ILE A 277 -4.45 12.16 0.75
C ILE A 277 -3.98 12.68 2.12
N LEU A 278 -2.77 13.22 2.20
CA LEU A 278 -2.25 13.81 3.42
C LEU A 278 -3.09 15.00 3.90
N ILE A 279 -3.55 15.86 2.98
CA ILE A 279 -4.49 16.95 3.32
C ILE A 279 -5.78 16.36 3.92
N CYS A 280 -6.36 15.34 3.28
CA CYS A 280 -7.57 14.68 3.77
C CYS A 280 -7.40 13.97 5.13
N ASN A 281 -6.19 13.49 5.43
CA ASN A 281 -5.84 12.75 6.64
C ASN A 281 -5.11 13.63 7.69
N ARG A 282 -5.26 14.96 7.64
CA ARG A 282 -4.65 15.91 8.59
C ARG A 282 -3.14 15.74 8.75
N GLY A 283 -2.45 15.41 7.66
CA GLY A 283 -1.00 15.32 7.58
C GLY A 283 -0.40 14.02 8.13
N ARG A 284 -1.21 12.99 8.42
CA ARG A 284 -0.71 11.71 8.96
C ARG A 284 -1.14 10.54 8.07
N THR A 285 -0.16 9.87 7.49
CA THR A 285 -0.24 8.51 6.92
C THR A 285 1.03 7.79 7.33
N GLU A 286 0.97 6.48 7.60
CA GLU A 286 2.12 5.69 8.06
C GLU A 286 3.39 5.96 7.23
N GLY A 287 4.50 6.27 7.89
CA GLY A 287 5.83 6.42 7.27
C GLY A 287 6.12 7.73 6.52
N PHE A 288 5.13 8.59 6.25
CA PHE A 288 5.31 9.80 5.45
C PHE A 288 4.95 11.10 6.17
N SER A 289 5.88 12.06 6.18
CA SER A 289 5.65 13.43 6.65
C SER A 289 5.37 14.33 5.45
N ILE A 290 4.27 15.09 5.50
CA ILE A 290 3.90 16.06 4.45
C ILE A 290 5.03 17.06 4.17
N VAL A 291 5.78 17.45 5.20
CA VAL A 291 6.92 18.36 5.08
C VAL A 291 8.04 17.73 4.25
N ARG A 292 8.36 16.44 4.50
CA ARG A 292 9.40 15.73 3.73
C ARG A 292 9.03 15.58 2.26
N ILE A 293 7.75 15.31 1.97
CA ILE A 293 7.26 15.19 0.59
C ILE A 293 7.29 16.54 -0.13
N ILE A 294 6.85 17.62 0.52
CA ILE A 294 6.92 18.97 -0.05
C ILE A 294 8.37 19.36 -0.34
N LEU A 295 9.29 19.12 0.61
CA LEU A 295 10.71 19.39 0.41
C LEU A 295 11.30 18.57 -0.74
N PHE A 296 10.93 17.29 -0.84
CA PHE A 296 11.35 16.44 -1.95
C PHE A 296 10.81 16.95 -3.30
N VAL A 297 9.51 17.28 -3.39
CA VAL A 297 8.90 17.82 -4.61
C VAL A 297 9.55 19.13 -5.01
N ALA A 298 9.81 20.02 -4.05
CA ALA A 298 10.52 21.27 -4.29
C ALA A 298 11.95 21.03 -4.78
N TYR A 299 12.68 20.10 -4.17
CA TYR A 299 14.02 19.70 -4.60
C TYR A 299 14.01 19.11 -6.02
N ALA A 300 13.04 18.24 -6.34
CA ALA A 300 12.94 17.61 -7.65
C ALA A 300 12.63 18.63 -8.75
N ILE A 301 11.74 19.59 -8.50
CA ILE A 301 11.48 20.70 -9.43
C ILE A 301 12.72 21.59 -9.56
N TYR A 302 13.40 21.92 -8.46
CA TYR A 302 14.62 22.71 -8.47
C TYR A 302 15.74 22.02 -9.27
N SER A 303 15.96 20.73 -9.02
CA SER A 303 16.88 19.88 -9.77
C SER A 303 16.53 19.85 -11.27
N GLY A 304 15.24 19.81 -11.61
CA GLY A 304 14.79 19.85 -12.99
C GLY A 304 15.00 21.21 -13.67
N LEU A 305 15.04 22.32 -12.92
CA LEU A 305 15.41 23.64 -13.45
C LEU A 305 16.90 23.74 -13.79
N THR A 306 17.76 23.00 -13.07
CA THR A 306 19.22 23.06 -13.24
C THR A 306 19.77 21.99 -14.17
N THR A 307 18.96 20.97 -14.53
CA THR A 307 19.38 19.85 -15.38
C THR A 307 18.82 19.99 -16.79
N GLN A 308 19.69 20.16 -17.78
CA GLN A 308 19.28 20.20 -19.19
C GLN A 308 18.57 18.91 -19.61
N GLY A 309 17.45 19.04 -20.32
CA GLY A 309 16.63 17.91 -20.78
C GLY A 309 15.51 17.47 -19.82
N THR A 310 15.33 18.15 -18.69
CA THR A 310 14.21 17.88 -17.77
C THR A 310 13.01 18.76 -18.12
N CYS A 311 11.84 18.14 -18.32
CA CYS A 311 10.62 18.86 -18.68
C CYS A 311 9.80 19.22 -17.43
N ASN A 312 10.12 20.36 -16.80
CA ASN A 312 9.43 20.81 -15.57
C ASN A 312 7.94 21.08 -15.78
N ALA A 313 7.52 21.40 -17.01
CA ALA A 313 6.10 21.48 -17.37
C ALA A 313 5.37 20.16 -17.09
N ALA A 314 6.03 19.01 -17.34
CA ALA A 314 5.49 17.70 -17.03
C ALA A 314 5.35 17.47 -15.52
N HIS A 315 6.32 17.94 -14.72
CA HIS A 315 6.28 17.79 -13.27
C HIS A 315 5.14 18.61 -12.65
N ILE A 316 5.01 19.87 -13.04
CA ILE A 316 3.96 20.75 -12.53
C ILE A 316 2.58 20.26 -12.98
N ALA A 317 2.41 19.98 -14.27
CA ALA A 317 1.14 19.49 -14.80
C ALA A 317 0.78 18.13 -14.20
N GLY A 318 1.76 17.22 -14.07
CA GLY A 318 1.57 15.92 -13.41
C GLY A 318 1.10 16.08 -11.98
N LEU A 319 1.77 16.91 -11.18
CA LEU A 319 1.40 17.16 -9.77
C LEU A 319 -0.04 17.66 -9.65
N LEU A 320 -0.43 18.65 -10.47
CA LEU A 320 -1.79 19.19 -10.49
C LEU A 320 -2.81 18.16 -10.97
N GLY A 321 -2.50 17.41 -12.02
CA GLY A 321 -3.35 16.33 -12.54
C GLY A 321 -3.58 15.26 -11.50
N GLY A 322 -2.53 14.83 -10.79
CA GLY A 322 -2.61 13.87 -9.69
C GLY A 322 -3.48 14.35 -8.52
N LEU A 323 -3.32 15.61 -8.09
CA LEU A 323 -4.17 16.24 -7.08
C LEU A 323 -5.65 16.19 -7.50
N LEU A 324 -5.96 16.62 -8.73
CA LEU A 324 -7.32 16.70 -9.25
C LEU A 324 -7.97 15.31 -9.43
N ILE A 325 -7.27 14.38 -10.07
CA ILE A 325 -7.74 13.01 -10.28
C ILE A 325 -8.02 12.35 -8.93
N THR A 326 -7.11 12.50 -7.99
CA THR A 326 -7.26 11.92 -6.65
C THR A 326 -8.42 12.57 -5.91
N ALA A 327 -8.61 13.88 -6.02
CA ALA A 327 -9.77 14.56 -5.42
C ALA A 327 -11.12 14.01 -5.90
N ILE A 328 -11.18 13.56 -7.16
CA ILE A 328 -12.39 12.97 -7.74
C ILE A 328 -12.58 11.51 -7.28
N CYS A 329 -11.51 10.71 -7.28
CA CYS A 329 -11.62 9.26 -7.06
C CYS A 329 -11.40 8.80 -5.61
N TYR A 330 -10.77 9.63 -4.76
CA TYR A 330 -10.51 9.32 -3.37
C TYR A 330 -11.66 9.82 -2.48
N ARG A 331 -12.41 8.87 -1.92
CA ARG A 331 -13.36 9.14 -0.83
C ARG A 331 -12.74 8.68 0.47
N LYS A 332 -12.53 9.60 1.40
CA LYS A 332 -12.22 9.26 2.79
C LYS A 332 -13.38 8.42 3.32
N LYS A 333 -13.11 7.24 3.89
CA LYS A 333 -14.12 6.51 4.67
C LYS A 333 -14.56 7.48 5.77
N GLY A 334 -15.81 7.94 5.71
CA GLY A 334 -16.35 8.82 6.73
C GLY A 334 -16.32 8.08 8.06
N ASN A 335 -15.92 8.77 9.13
CA ASN A 335 -16.32 8.34 10.46
C ASN A 335 -17.84 8.40 10.48
N THR A 336 -18.50 7.24 10.35
CA THR A 336 -19.86 7.10 10.83
C THR A 336 -19.80 7.42 12.32
N GLN A 337 -20.41 8.56 12.68
CA GLN A 337 -20.60 8.98 14.07
C GLN A 337 -21.48 7.99 14.81
#